data_AF-A0A3B6TK36-F1
#
_entry.id   AF-A0A3B6TK36-F1
#
_cell.length_a   1.000
_cell.length_b   1.000
_cell.length_c   1.000
_cell.angle_alpha   90.00
_cell.angle_beta   90.00
_cell.angle_gamma   90.00
#
_symmetry.space_group_name_H-M   'P 1'
#
loop_
_entity.id
_entity.type
_entity.pdbx_description
1 polymer ?
#
loop_
_entity_poly.entity_id
_entity_poly.type
_entity_poly.pdbx_seq_one_letter_code
_entity_poly.pdbx_strand_id
1 'polypeptide(L)'
;MAAAAAAGDLRSEYLEVLLSRRRERQVPMTVEQGSPVKEPLYQGNGPLGLREAMESCPRKEVENFQEKLVEENFYLMTESGEQGRLPVLLLKLNDTAPERKPVVVILHSSYKCKEWLRPLLEAYASRGYIAVAIDSRYHGERASSKTTYIEALNSAWRNGDTMPFIFDTVWDLIKLGDYLSAREDVDPSRIGITGESLGGMHAWFAAFVDTRYSVVVPIIGVQGFQWAIDNDKWQARVDSIKPLFEEARIDSGKSEIDAEVVKKVWDKIAPGADDPRCPVLGLQEPASKATEAYAEAGSADKFKFIAEPGVGHRMTASMVKEASDWFDRFL
;
A
#
# COMPACT_ATOMS: atom_id res chain seq x y z
N MET A 1 12.06 -16.43 20.18
CA MET A 1 12.88 -17.07 19.12
C MET A 1 12.05 -17.88 18.12
N ALA A 2 11.12 -18.74 18.53
CA ALA A 2 10.29 -19.52 17.60
C ALA A 2 9.39 -18.67 16.67
N ALA A 3 8.73 -17.62 17.19
CA ALA A 3 7.88 -16.73 16.37
C ALA A 3 8.69 -15.93 15.32
N ALA A 4 9.90 -15.49 15.68
CA ALA A 4 10.79 -14.79 14.75
C ALA A 4 11.32 -15.70 13.63
N ALA A 5 11.60 -16.98 13.95
CA ALA A 5 11.98 -17.99 12.96
C ALA A 5 10.81 -18.29 12.00
N ALA A 6 9.62 -18.54 12.52
CA ALA A 6 8.42 -18.79 11.69
C ALA A 6 8.05 -17.58 10.80
N ALA A 7 8.22 -16.35 11.29
CA ALA A 7 8.04 -15.14 10.48
C ALA A 7 9.12 -15.00 9.38
N GLY A 8 10.35 -15.46 9.65
CA GLY A 8 11.42 -15.56 8.65
C GLY A 8 11.10 -16.53 7.52
N ASP A 9 10.50 -17.68 7.86
CA ASP A 9 10.09 -18.70 6.88
C ASP A 9 8.96 -18.17 5.98
N LEU A 10 7.92 -17.56 6.55
CA LEU A 10 6.81 -16.96 5.78
C LEU A 10 7.27 -15.80 4.87
N ARG A 11 8.22 -14.98 5.33
CA ARG A 11 8.81 -13.92 4.51
C ARG A 11 9.55 -14.51 3.32
N SER A 12 10.35 -15.55 3.54
CA SER A 12 11.09 -16.23 2.47
C SER A 12 10.14 -16.83 1.45
N GLU A 13 9.08 -17.52 1.89
CA GLU A 13 8.03 -18.07 1.01
C GLU A 13 7.37 -16.97 0.17
N TYR A 14 7.03 -15.84 0.77
CA TYR A 14 6.44 -14.71 0.04
C TYR A 14 7.39 -14.17 -1.04
N LEU A 15 8.68 -14.01 -0.71
CA LEU A 15 9.70 -13.56 -1.66
C LEU A 15 9.89 -14.56 -2.80
N GLU A 16 9.86 -15.86 -2.52
CA GLU A 16 9.90 -16.91 -3.55
C GLU A 16 8.70 -16.82 -4.49
N VAL A 17 7.50 -16.56 -3.96
CA VAL A 17 6.28 -16.33 -4.76
C VAL A 17 6.45 -15.10 -5.68
N LEU A 18 7.03 -14.01 -5.19
CA LEU A 18 7.31 -12.83 -6.03
C LEU A 18 8.34 -13.13 -7.12
N LEU A 19 9.44 -13.78 -6.76
CA LEU A 19 10.58 -14.07 -7.64
C LEU A 19 10.23 -15.12 -8.70
N SER A 20 9.46 -16.15 -8.35
CA SER A 20 9.05 -17.21 -9.28
C SER A 20 8.33 -16.68 -10.52
N ARG A 21 7.53 -15.62 -10.37
CA ARG A 21 6.80 -14.95 -11.46
C ARG A 21 7.61 -13.88 -12.20
N ARG A 22 8.86 -13.65 -11.80
CA ARG A 22 9.74 -12.57 -12.30
C ARG A 22 11.09 -13.03 -12.80
N ARG A 23 11.35 -14.34 -12.88
CA ARG A 23 12.67 -14.88 -13.31
C ARG A 23 13.16 -14.28 -14.63
N GLU A 24 12.27 -14.11 -15.59
CA GLU A 24 12.56 -13.56 -16.92
C GLU A 24 12.31 -12.04 -17.04
N ARG A 25 11.77 -11.41 -15.99
CA ARG A 25 11.40 -9.98 -16.00
C ARG A 25 12.38 -9.10 -15.23
N GLN A 26 13.30 -9.66 -14.47
CA GLN A 26 14.26 -8.88 -13.71
C GLN A 26 15.20 -8.09 -14.65
N VAL A 27 15.32 -6.79 -14.36
CA VAL A 27 16.23 -5.87 -15.04
C VAL A 27 17.06 -5.13 -13.99
N PRO A 28 18.25 -4.62 -14.34
CA PRO A 28 18.97 -3.68 -13.47
C PRO A 28 18.07 -2.49 -13.13
N MET A 29 18.07 -2.09 -11.86
CA MET A 29 17.29 -0.93 -11.42
C MET A 29 17.89 0.33 -12.04
N THR A 30 17.10 1.05 -12.82
CA THR A 30 17.45 2.35 -13.40
C THR A 30 16.41 3.39 -13.03
N VAL A 31 16.82 4.66 -13.08
CA VAL A 31 15.97 5.81 -12.81
C VAL A 31 15.88 6.65 -14.07
N GLU A 32 14.66 6.90 -14.52
CA GLU A 32 14.37 7.79 -15.64
C GLU A 32 13.71 9.06 -15.12
N GLN A 33 14.12 10.22 -15.63
CA GLN A 33 13.48 11.48 -15.25
C GLN A 33 12.04 11.53 -15.75
N GLY A 34 11.14 11.99 -14.89
CA GLY A 34 9.72 12.20 -15.19
C GLY A 34 9.35 13.67 -15.20
N SER A 35 8.07 13.94 -15.44
CA SER A 35 7.51 15.28 -15.44
C SER A 35 6.20 15.28 -14.64
N PRO A 36 5.83 16.41 -14.02
CA PRO A 36 4.55 16.51 -13.31
C PRO A 36 3.36 16.14 -14.20
N VAL A 37 2.49 15.27 -13.70
CA VAL A 37 1.28 14.85 -14.40
C VAL A 37 0.22 15.95 -14.33
N LYS A 38 -0.10 16.55 -15.47
CA LYS A 38 -1.08 17.65 -15.55
C LYS A 38 -2.53 17.16 -15.48
N GLU A 39 -2.79 15.99 -16.04
CA GLU A 39 -4.13 15.39 -16.12
C GLU A 39 -4.09 13.94 -15.58
N PRO A 40 -4.18 13.77 -14.24
CA PRO A 40 -4.07 12.44 -13.65
C PRO A 40 -5.23 11.54 -14.03
N LEU A 41 -4.94 10.30 -14.42
CA LEU A 41 -5.95 9.30 -14.75
C LEU A 41 -6.49 8.64 -13.50
N TYR A 42 -7.69 9.06 -13.09
CA TYR A 42 -8.49 8.36 -12.10
C TYR A 42 -9.43 7.36 -12.77
N GLN A 43 -9.53 6.16 -12.19
CA GLN A 43 -10.29 5.05 -12.73
C GLN A 43 -11.65 4.89 -12.02
N GLY A 44 -12.42 3.92 -12.49
CA GLY A 44 -13.75 3.63 -11.96
C GLY A 44 -14.82 4.60 -12.46
N ASN A 45 -16.07 4.26 -12.16
CA ASN A 45 -17.25 4.99 -12.61
C ASN A 45 -17.96 5.75 -11.48
N GLY A 46 -17.49 5.59 -10.24
CA GLY A 46 -18.03 6.26 -9.06
C GLY A 46 -17.34 7.60 -8.75
N PRO A 47 -17.90 8.40 -7.84
CA PRO A 47 -17.20 9.56 -7.30
C PRO A 47 -15.89 9.11 -6.63
N LEU A 48 -14.81 9.87 -6.79
CA LEU A 48 -13.47 9.55 -6.24
C LEU A 48 -13.40 9.62 -4.70
N GLY A 49 -14.52 9.92 -4.06
CA GLY A 49 -14.61 10.31 -2.66
C GLY A 49 -14.13 11.73 -2.46
N LEU A 50 -14.07 12.12 -1.19
CA LEU A 50 -13.66 13.44 -0.78
C LEU A 50 -12.23 13.43 -0.22
N ARG A 51 -11.57 14.59 -0.21
CA ARG A 51 -10.19 14.75 0.26
C ARG A 51 -10.08 15.43 1.63
N GLU A 52 -11.17 15.78 2.30
CA GLU A 52 -11.09 16.63 3.51
C GLU A 52 -10.24 16.00 4.61
N ALA A 53 -10.30 14.67 4.79
CA ALA A 53 -9.44 13.97 5.74
C ALA A 53 -7.95 14.16 5.40
N MET A 54 -7.57 14.06 4.12
CA MET A 54 -6.19 14.29 3.67
C MET A 54 -5.78 15.75 3.83
N GLU A 55 -6.68 16.67 3.50
CA GLU A 55 -6.46 18.12 3.61
C GLU A 55 -6.35 18.57 5.07
N SER A 56 -6.99 17.84 6.00
CA SER A 56 -6.87 18.05 7.44
C SER A 56 -5.56 17.54 8.05
N CYS A 57 -4.68 16.94 7.25
CA CYS A 57 -3.40 16.41 7.74
C CYS A 57 -2.60 17.53 8.45
N PRO A 58 -2.16 17.32 9.70
CA PRO A 58 -1.49 18.38 10.45
C PRO A 58 -0.18 18.81 9.78
N ARG A 59 -0.05 20.11 9.51
CA ARG A 59 1.12 20.74 8.87
C ARG A 59 1.98 21.47 9.92
N LYS A 60 3.28 21.63 9.65
CA LYS A 60 4.09 22.64 10.36
C LYS A 60 4.11 23.92 9.53
N GLU A 61 4.11 25.07 10.20
CA GLU A 61 4.23 26.35 9.50
C GLU A 61 5.62 26.50 8.89
N VAL A 62 5.67 26.76 7.58
CA VAL A 62 6.90 26.96 6.82
C VAL A 62 6.76 28.24 6.02
N GLU A 63 7.59 29.24 6.34
CA GLU A 63 7.64 30.50 5.59
C GLU A 63 8.02 30.23 4.13
N ASN A 64 7.26 30.82 3.20
CA ASN A 64 7.41 30.63 1.76
C ASN A 64 7.39 29.15 1.33
N PHE A 65 6.51 28.35 1.93
CA PHE A 65 6.42 26.90 1.70
C PHE A 65 6.44 26.52 0.21
N GLN A 66 5.65 27.19 -0.63
CA GLN A 66 5.56 26.87 -2.06
C GLN A 66 6.87 27.12 -2.82
N GLU A 67 7.66 28.12 -2.40
CA GLU A 67 8.97 28.42 -3.02
C GLU A 67 10.05 27.42 -2.57
N LYS A 68 9.90 26.86 -1.36
CA LYS A 68 10.82 25.87 -0.79
C LYS A 68 10.47 24.43 -1.15
N LEU A 69 9.26 24.18 -1.62
CA LEU A 69 8.81 22.84 -1.98
C LEU A 69 9.49 22.38 -3.27
N VAL A 70 10.23 21.27 -3.18
CA VAL A 70 10.86 20.60 -4.31
C VAL A 70 10.00 19.41 -4.69
N GLU A 71 9.63 19.35 -5.96
CA GLU A 71 8.95 18.21 -6.56
C GLU A 71 9.91 17.46 -7.49
N GLU A 72 10.07 16.17 -7.24
CA GLU A 72 10.77 15.24 -8.12
C GLU A 72 9.74 14.26 -8.71
N ASN A 73 9.67 14.17 -10.04
CA ASN A 73 8.94 13.11 -10.73
C ASN A 73 9.96 12.24 -11.47
N PHE A 74 9.89 10.94 -11.28
CA PHE A 74 10.80 10.00 -11.94
C PHE A 74 10.14 8.62 -12.05
N TYR A 75 10.77 7.77 -12.84
CA TYR A 75 10.36 6.39 -13.00
C TYR A 75 11.46 5.46 -12.53
N LEU A 76 11.11 4.48 -11.72
CA LEU A 76 12.00 3.40 -11.31
C LEU A 76 11.71 2.17 -12.15
N MET A 77 12.72 1.65 -12.85
CA MET A 77 12.59 0.40 -13.59
C MET A 77 12.74 -0.78 -12.64
N THR A 78 11.61 -1.38 -12.25
CA THR A 78 11.54 -2.46 -11.24
C THR A 78 11.56 -3.87 -11.85
N GLU A 79 11.13 -3.96 -13.11
CA GLU A 79 11.14 -5.16 -13.96
C GLU A 79 10.89 -4.72 -15.43
N SER A 80 10.99 -5.65 -16.38
CA SER A 80 10.69 -5.39 -17.79
C SER A 80 9.19 -5.19 -18.05
N GLY A 81 8.87 -4.45 -19.11
CA GLY A 81 7.50 -4.13 -19.52
C GLY A 81 6.94 -2.86 -18.89
N GLU A 82 5.81 -2.39 -19.43
CA GLU A 82 5.21 -1.09 -19.04
C GLU A 82 4.84 -1.04 -17.56
N GLN A 83 4.29 -2.13 -17.03
CA GLN A 83 3.97 -2.21 -15.61
C GLN A 83 5.23 -2.21 -14.74
N GLY A 84 6.40 -2.59 -15.24
CA GLY A 84 7.66 -2.54 -14.49
C GLY A 84 8.23 -1.13 -14.33
N ARG A 85 7.74 -0.15 -15.08
CA ARG A 85 8.12 1.26 -14.99
C ARG A 85 7.30 1.95 -13.90
N LEU A 86 7.86 2.09 -12.70
CA LEU A 86 7.19 2.62 -11.50
C LEU A 86 7.21 4.15 -11.48
N PRO A 87 6.07 4.85 -11.65
CA PRO A 87 5.99 6.28 -11.51
C PRO A 87 6.07 6.68 -10.03
N VAL A 88 6.96 7.61 -9.73
CA VAL A 88 7.22 8.12 -8.38
C VAL A 88 7.07 9.64 -8.36
N LEU A 89 6.27 10.14 -7.42
CA LEU A 89 6.13 11.55 -7.07
C LEU A 89 6.73 11.75 -5.67
N LEU A 90 7.75 12.59 -5.56
CA LEU A 90 8.42 12.90 -4.31
C LEU A 90 8.34 14.40 -4.03
N LEU A 91 7.86 14.76 -2.84
CA LEU A 91 7.86 16.13 -2.33
C LEU A 91 8.77 16.24 -1.10
N LYS A 92 9.62 17.26 -1.09
CA LYS A 92 10.48 17.59 0.07
C LYS A 92 10.70 19.09 0.15
N LEU A 93 11.13 19.58 1.31
CA LEU A 93 11.64 20.94 1.42
C LEU A 93 13.10 21.02 0.95
N ASN A 94 13.42 22.09 0.21
CA ASN A 94 14.77 22.50 -0.12
C ASN A 94 15.46 23.05 1.12
N ASP A 95 16.01 22.16 1.94
CA ASP A 95 16.76 22.56 3.11
C ASP A 95 18.21 22.85 2.72
N THR A 96 18.76 23.92 3.31
CA THR A 96 20.16 24.31 3.09
C THR A 96 21.14 23.49 3.94
N ALA A 97 20.64 22.68 4.88
CA ALA A 97 21.44 21.83 5.74
C ALA A 97 21.64 20.42 5.14
N PRO A 98 22.86 19.86 5.17
CA PRO A 98 23.17 18.55 4.59
C PRO A 98 22.76 17.39 5.51
N GLU A 99 21.54 17.39 6.03
CA GLU A 99 21.03 16.33 6.90
C GLU A 99 20.24 15.29 6.09
N ARG A 100 20.52 14.01 6.35
CA ARG A 100 19.73 12.89 5.84
C ARG A 100 18.35 12.88 6.49
N LYS A 101 17.31 12.87 5.67
CA LYS A 101 15.93 13.05 6.12
C LYS A 101 15.19 11.71 6.28
N PRO A 102 14.23 11.63 7.21
CA PRO A 102 13.29 10.53 7.25
C PRO A 102 12.36 10.58 6.02
N VAL A 103 11.92 9.41 5.57
CA VAL A 103 11.02 9.25 4.42
C VAL A 103 9.68 8.70 4.88
N VAL A 104 8.57 9.19 4.31
CA VAL A 104 7.26 8.56 4.42
C VAL A 104 6.74 8.23 3.03
N VAL A 105 6.58 6.94 2.74
CA VAL A 105 5.92 6.44 1.53
C VAL A 105 4.41 6.36 1.77
N ILE A 106 3.61 6.99 0.91
CA ILE A 106 2.16 7.13 1.03
C ILE A 106 1.50 6.50 -0.19
N LEU A 107 0.60 5.55 0.03
CA LEU A 107 -0.04 4.75 -1.02
C LEU A 107 -1.53 5.05 -1.17
N HIS A 108 -1.97 5.15 -2.44
CA HIS A 108 -3.33 5.53 -2.78
C HIS A 108 -4.28 4.34 -2.72
N SER A 109 -5.58 4.60 -2.54
CA SER A 109 -6.61 3.56 -2.66
C SER A 109 -6.86 3.14 -4.10
N SER A 110 -7.64 2.07 -4.27
CA SER A 110 -8.14 1.63 -5.57
C SER A 110 -8.69 2.79 -6.39
N TYR A 111 -8.41 2.76 -7.68
CA TYR A 111 -8.92 3.70 -8.68
C TYR A 111 -8.39 5.15 -8.59
N LYS A 112 -7.58 5.47 -7.58
CA LYS A 112 -6.85 6.75 -7.47
C LYS A 112 -5.46 6.63 -8.11
N CYS A 113 -4.60 7.62 -7.90
CA CYS A 113 -3.20 7.65 -8.34
C CYS A 113 -2.36 8.48 -7.37
N LYS A 114 -1.05 8.55 -7.57
CA LYS A 114 -0.11 9.28 -6.71
C LYS A 114 -0.45 10.77 -6.55
N GLU A 115 -0.98 11.43 -7.58
CA GLU A 115 -1.38 12.85 -7.51
C GLU A 115 -2.58 13.08 -6.58
N TRP A 116 -3.39 12.04 -6.32
CA TRP A 116 -4.47 12.13 -5.34
C TRP A 116 -3.95 12.44 -3.93
N LEU A 117 -2.72 12.00 -3.63
CA LEU A 117 -2.12 12.07 -2.31
C LEU A 117 -1.40 13.40 -2.03
N ARG A 118 -1.39 14.34 -2.99
CA ARG A 118 -0.66 15.61 -2.86
C ARG A 118 -0.92 16.36 -1.55
N PRO A 119 -2.15 16.46 -1.01
CA PRO A 119 -2.36 17.12 0.28
C PRO A 119 -1.57 16.49 1.44
N LEU A 120 -1.45 15.15 1.46
CA LEU A 120 -0.64 14.43 2.42
C LEU A 120 0.85 14.65 2.15
N LEU A 121 1.29 14.54 0.90
CA LEU A 121 2.70 14.73 0.53
C LEU A 121 3.22 16.11 0.96
N GLU A 122 2.44 17.17 0.71
CA GLU A 122 2.77 18.52 1.16
C GLU A 122 2.79 18.64 2.69
N ALA A 123 1.83 18.01 3.38
CA ALA A 123 1.78 18.04 4.84
C ALA A 123 3.01 17.35 5.45
N TYR A 124 3.40 16.17 4.97
CA TYR A 124 4.60 15.48 5.43
C TYR A 124 5.88 16.23 5.04
N ALA A 125 5.96 16.82 3.84
CA ALA A 125 7.07 17.68 3.45
C ALA A 125 7.22 18.87 4.40
N SER A 126 6.11 19.54 4.78
CA SER A 126 6.13 20.65 5.75
C SER A 126 6.68 20.23 7.12
N ARG A 127 6.54 18.95 7.48
CA ARG A 127 7.01 18.39 8.76
C ARG A 127 8.49 18.02 8.76
N GLY A 128 9.17 18.12 7.61
CA GLY A 128 10.59 17.79 7.43
C GLY A 128 10.87 16.44 6.76
N TYR A 129 9.83 15.70 6.37
CA TYR A 129 9.99 14.41 5.68
C TYR A 129 10.29 14.60 4.19
N ILE A 130 10.95 13.59 3.61
CA ILE A 130 10.82 13.30 2.19
C ILE A 130 9.53 12.48 2.03
N ALA A 131 8.50 13.06 1.41
CA ALA A 131 7.22 12.41 1.21
C ALA A 131 7.14 11.81 -0.20
N VAL A 132 6.81 10.53 -0.31
CA VAL A 132 6.86 9.77 -1.57
C VAL A 132 5.51 9.13 -1.85
N ALA A 133 5.00 9.25 -3.08
CA ALA A 133 3.87 8.50 -3.57
C ALA A 133 4.25 7.76 -4.87
N ILE A 134 3.61 6.62 -5.10
CA ILE A 134 3.76 5.84 -6.33
C ILE A 134 2.41 5.55 -6.96
N ASP A 135 2.41 5.31 -8.27
CA ASP A 135 1.28 4.66 -8.92
C ASP A 135 1.39 3.15 -8.75
N SER A 136 0.44 2.59 -8.01
CA SER A 136 0.27 1.13 -7.90
C SER A 136 0.11 0.52 -9.29
N ARG A 137 0.38 -0.79 -9.41
CA ARG A 137 0.19 -1.51 -10.68
C ARG A 137 -1.19 -1.23 -11.27
N TYR A 138 -1.23 -0.96 -12.58
CA TYR A 138 -2.45 -0.64 -13.34
C TYR A 138 -3.19 0.62 -12.88
N HIS A 139 -2.53 1.59 -12.22
CA HIS A 139 -3.10 2.88 -11.81
C HIS A 139 -2.30 4.08 -12.33
N GLY A 140 -2.91 5.27 -12.34
CA GLY A 140 -2.26 6.52 -12.74
C GLY A 140 -1.59 6.42 -14.11
N GLU A 141 -0.29 6.72 -14.18
CA GLU A 141 0.48 6.64 -15.43
C GLU A 141 0.69 5.21 -15.95
N ARG A 142 0.40 4.19 -15.14
CA ARG A 142 0.41 2.77 -15.53
C ARG A 142 -0.96 2.29 -16.02
N ALA A 143 -1.95 3.17 -16.15
CA ALA A 143 -3.27 2.87 -16.70
C ALA A 143 -3.47 3.55 -18.06
N SER A 144 -4.20 2.87 -18.96
CA SER A 144 -4.54 3.36 -20.30
C SER A 144 -6.01 3.75 -20.44
N SER A 145 -6.85 3.36 -19.47
CA SER A 145 -8.29 3.61 -19.48
C SER A 145 -8.84 3.66 -18.05
N LYS A 146 -10.12 4.02 -17.92
CA LYS A 146 -10.82 4.00 -16.62
C LYS A 146 -11.07 2.59 -16.06
N THR A 147 -10.82 1.55 -16.85
CA THR A 147 -11.11 0.15 -16.53
C THR A 147 -9.85 -0.71 -16.40
N THR A 148 -8.65 -0.16 -16.65
CA THR A 148 -7.39 -0.93 -16.72
C THR A 148 -7.16 -1.81 -15.48
N TYR A 149 -7.42 -1.31 -14.28
CA TYR A 149 -7.23 -2.08 -13.05
C TYR A 149 -8.19 -3.27 -12.94
N ILE A 150 -9.47 -3.08 -13.28
CA ILE A 150 -10.45 -4.18 -13.30
C ILE A 150 -10.11 -5.19 -14.41
N GLU A 151 -9.72 -4.72 -15.58
CA GLU A 151 -9.29 -5.59 -16.68
C GLU A 151 -8.08 -6.44 -16.30
N ALA A 152 -7.13 -5.86 -15.56
CA ALA A 152 -5.98 -6.59 -15.03
C ALA A 152 -6.39 -7.65 -14.01
N LEU A 153 -7.30 -7.32 -13.08
CA LEU A 153 -7.85 -8.28 -12.12
C LEU A 153 -8.58 -9.43 -12.83
N ASN A 154 -9.40 -9.14 -13.84
CA ASN A 154 -10.10 -10.16 -14.64
C ASN A 154 -9.12 -11.00 -15.46
N SER A 155 -8.04 -10.40 -15.97
CA SER A 155 -6.96 -11.14 -16.64
C SER A 155 -6.28 -12.10 -15.66
N ALA A 156 -5.92 -11.64 -14.46
CA ALA A 156 -5.33 -12.48 -13.42
C ALA A 156 -6.28 -13.60 -12.98
N TRP A 157 -7.58 -13.32 -12.86
CA TRP A 157 -8.60 -14.32 -12.60
C TRP A 157 -8.74 -15.35 -13.73
N ARG A 158 -8.50 -15.01 -15.00
CA ARG A 158 -8.56 -15.99 -16.09
C ARG A 158 -7.26 -16.78 -16.19
N ASN A 159 -6.13 -16.08 -16.18
CA ASN A 159 -4.84 -16.62 -16.58
C ASN A 159 -3.93 -17.03 -15.41
N GLY A 160 -4.04 -16.37 -14.25
CA GLY A 160 -3.19 -16.64 -13.07
C GLY A 160 -1.71 -16.27 -13.24
N ASP A 161 -1.37 -15.50 -14.27
CA ASP A 161 0.00 -15.15 -14.69
C ASP A 161 0.54 -13.85 -14.06
N THR A 162 -0.34 -13.06 -13.48
CA THR A 162 -0.07 -11.77 -12.83
C THR A 162 -0.77 -11.72 -11.47
N MET A 163 -0.31 -10.82 -10.58
CA MET A 163 -0.90 -10.64 -9.25
C MET A 163 -1.16 -9.14 -8.99
N PRO A 164 -2.06 -8.52 -9.78
CA PRO A 164 -2.27 -7.07 -9.84
C PRO A 164 -2.85 -6.48 -8.55
N PHE A 165 -3.42 -7.32 -7.68
CA PHE A 165 -4.11 -6.85 -6.48
C PHE A 165 -3.13 -6.38 -5.39
N ILE A 166 -2.22 -7.26 -4.94
CA ILE A 166 -1.31 -6.97 -3.81
C ILE A 166 0.15 -7.13 -4.23
N PHE A 167 0.50 -8.31 -4.72
CA PHE A 167 1.87 -8.78 -4.80
C PHE A 167 2.72 -7.99 -5.80
N ASP A 168 2.16 -7.60 -6.94
CA ASP A 168 2.94 -6.92 -7.97
C ASP A 168 3.38 -5.51 -7.54
N THR A 169 2.54 -4.78 -6.80
CA THR A 169 2.92 -3.50 -6.19
C THR A 169 3.88 -3.69 -5.00
N VAL A 170 3.77 -4.79 -4.25
CA VAL A 170 4.72 -5.09 -3.16
C VAL A 170 6.14 -5.29 -3.71
N TRP A 171 6.30 -5.89 -4.90
CA TRP A 171 7.59 -5.94 -5.58
C TRP A 171 8.14 -4.53 -5.90
N ASP A 172 7.29 -3.64 -6.42
CA ASP A 172 7.68 -2.24 -6.66
C ASP A 172 8.16 -1.56 -5.39
N LEU A 173 7.52 -1.84 -4.25
CA LEU A 173 7.87 -1.27 -2.96
C LEU A 173 9.22 -1.79 -2.45
N ILE A 174 9.54 -3.08 -2.65
CA ILE A 174 10.90 -3.59 -2.36
C ILE A 174 11.95 -2.81 -3.16
N LYS A 175 11.70 -2.57 -4.46
CA LYS A 175 12.60 -1.79 -5.32
C LYS A 175 12.66 -0.32 -4.93
N LEU A 176 11.55 0.27 -4.53
CA LEU A 176 11.52 1.63 -3.98
C LEU A 176 12.35 1.70 -2.70
N GLY A 177 12.29 0.69 -1.83
CA GLY A 177 13.15 0.56 -0.65
C GLY A 177 14.64 0.51 -1.00
N ASP A 178 15.03 -0.23 -2.06
CA ASP A 178 16.40 -0.26 -2.60
C ASP A 178 16.84 1.15 -3.00
N TYR A 179 16.02 1.82 -3.80
CA TYR A 179 16.30 3.16 -4.30
C TYR A 179 16.42 4.20 -3.17
N LEU A 180 15.43 4.27 -2.28
CA LEU A 180 15.39 5.24 -1.18
C LEU A 180 16.58 5.05 -0.23
N SER A 181 16.95 3.81 0.08
CA SER A 181 18.08 3.52 0.98
C SER A 181 19.44 3.93 0.39
N ALA A 182 19.53 4.02 -0.93
CA ALA A 182 20.74 4.41 -1.65
C ALA A 182 20.85 5.93 -1.89
N ARG A 183 19.79 6.70 -1.67
CA ARG A 183 19.82 8.16 -1.85
C ARG A 183 20.68 8.84 -0.78
N GLU A 184 21.44 9.85 -1.20
CA GLU A 184 22.33 10.58 -0.28
C GLU A 184 21.59 11.46 0.73
N ASP A 185 20.38 11.93 0.38
CA ASP A 185 19.52 12.80 1.19
C ASP A 185 18.55 12.03 2.10
N VAL A 186 18.55 10.69 2.07
CA VAL A 186 17.67 9.83 2.86
C VAL A 186 18.44 9.17 4.00
N ASP A 187 17.84 9.12 5.18
CA ASP A 187 18.27 8.25 6.26
C ASP A 187 17.68 6.85 6.08
N PRO A 188 18.47 5.83 5.71
CA PRO A 188 17.94 4.49 5.42
C PRO A 188 17.38 3.78 6.65
N SER A 189 17.64 4.28 7.86
CA SER A 189 17.06 3.74 9.11
C SER A 189 15.69 4.32 9.44
N ARG A 190 15.25 5.34 8.70
CA ARG A 190 14.02 6.12 8.97
C ARG A 190 13.11 6.19 7.76
N ILE A 191 12.73 5.03 7.24
CA ILE A 191 11.74 4.92 6.16
C ILE A 191 10.44 4.37 6.76
N GLY A 192 9.38 5.16 6.69
CA GLY A 192 8.03 4.76 7.04
C GLY A 192 7.14 4.53 5.82
N ILE A 193 6.04 3.80 6.01
CA ILE A 193 5.07 3.52 4.96
C ILE A 193 3.63 3.53 5.49
N THR A 194 2.73 4.15 4.73
CA THR A 194 1.30 4.25 5.03
C THR A 194 0.48 4.22 3.74
N GLY A 195 -0.84 4.07 3.88
CA GLY A 195 -1.77 4.16 2.78
C GLY A 195 -3.20 3.87 3.21
N GLU A 196 -4.15 4.26 2.37
CA GLU A 196 -5.58 4.05 2.59
C GLU A 196 -6.09 2.85 1.78
N SER A 197 -6.85 1.94 2.40
CA SER A 197 -7.57 0.86 1.73
C SER A 197 -6.61 -0.06 0.95
N LEU A 198 -6.61 -0.03 -0.39
CA LEU A 198 -5.63 -0.76 -1.21
C LEU A 198 -4.19 -0.37 -0.86
N GLY A 199 -3.91 0.93 -0.72
CA GLY A 199 -2.61 1.41 -0.29
C GLY A 199 -2.26 0.98 1.14
N GLY A 200 -3.26 0.82 2.01
CA GLY A 200 -3.06 0.27 3.36
C GLY A 200 -2.67 -1.22 3.33
N MET A 201 -3.26 -2.00 2.42
CA MET A 201 -2.82 -3.39 2.17
C MET A 201 -1.39 -3.41 1.65
N HIS A 202 -1.08 -2.61 0.63
CA HIS A 202 0.29 -2.55 0.09
C HIS A 202 1.32 -2.14 1.15
N ALA A 203 1.01 -1.16 2.00
CA ALA A 203 1.87 -0.75 3.11
C ALA A 203 2.13 -1.90 4.10
N TRP A 204 1.06 -2.62 4.48
CA TRP A 204 1.15 -3.76 5.39
C TRP A 204 2.00 -4.90 4.83
N PHE A 205 1.72 -5.31 3.59
CA PHE A 205 2.45 -6.41 2.94
C PHE A 205 3.90 -6.03 2.62
N ALA A 206 4.15 -4.78 2.18
CA ALA A 206 5.51 -4.31 1.93
C ALA A 206 6.37 -4.33 3.19
N ALA A 207 5.84 -3.87 4.32
CA ALA A 207 6.60 -3.88 5.57
C ALA A 207 6.76 -5.28 6.17
N PHE A 208 5.83 -6.20 5.90
CA PHE A 208 6.02 -7.61 6.25
C PHE A 208 7.24 -8.20 5.54
N VAL A 209 7.39 -7.92 4.23
CA VAL A 209 8.44 -8.52 3.40
C VAL A 209 9.77 -7.77 3.43
N ASP A 210 9.75 -6.47 3.70
CA ASP A 210 10.92 -5.61 3.63
C ASP A 210 11.08 -4.80 4.92
N THR A 211 12.10 -5.19 5.69
CA THR A 211 12.36 -4.62 7.03
C THR A 211 12.94 -3.21 6.99
N ARG A 212 13.22 -2.65 5.82
CA ARG A 212 13.64 -1.24 5.69
C ARG A 212 12.50 -0.27 6.00
N TYR A 213 11.26 -0.71 5.83
CA TYR A 213 10.09 0.01 6.31
C TYR A 213 9.97 -0.13 7.83
N SER A 214 10.70 0.74 8.53
CA SER A 214 10.85 0.76 9.99
C SER A 214 9.58 1.11 10.77
N VAL A 215 8.68 1.89 10.17
CA VAL A 215 7.41 2.32 10.77
C VAL A 215 6.27 2.15 9.77
N VAL A 216 5.17 1.53 10.19
CA VAL A 216 4.08 1.13 9.30
C VAL A 216 2.76 1.57 9.89
N VAL A 217 1.95 2.29 9.11
CA VAL A 217 0.61 2.74 9.53
C VAL A 217 -0.41 2.46 8.44
N PRO A 218 -0.96 1.24 8.34
CA PRO A 218 -2.00 0.95 7.36
C PRO A 218 -3.35 1.55 7.81
N ILE A 219 -3.96 2.39 6.97
CA ILE A 219 -5.26 3.01 7.26
C ILE A 219 -6.34 2.22 6.53
N ILE A 220 -7.29 1.65 7.28
CA ILE A 220 -8.44 0.86 6.78
C ILE A 220 -8.07 -0.20 5.71
N GLY A 221 -6.85 -0.75 5.80
CA GLY A 221 -6.29 -1.67 4.81
C GLY A 221 -6.14 -3.11 5.28
N VAL A 222 -6.06 -3.37 6.58
CA VAL A 222 -5.81 -4.72 7.10
C VAL A 222 -7.11 -5.51 7.20
N GLN A 223 -7.13 -6.74 6.70
CA GLN A 223 -8.30 -7.63 6.73
C GLN A 223 -7.84 -9.09 6.88
N GLY A 224 -8.59 -9.88 7.66
CA GLY A 224 -8.50 -11.34 7.61
C GLY A 224 -9.45 -11.88 6.54
N PHE A 225 -8.93 -12.32 5.39
CA PHE A 225 -9.78 -12.75 4.26
C PHE A 225 -10.53 -14.04 4.58
N GLN A 226 -9.87 -15.04 5.19
CA GLN A 226 -10.54 -16.28 5.62
C GLN A 226 -11.62 -16.00 6.66
N TRP A 227 -11.31 -15.19 7.68
CA TRP A 227 -12.29 -14.79 8.69
C TRP A 227 -13.52 -14.11 8.07
N ALA A 228 -13.30 -13.23 7.09
CA ALA A 228 -14.39 -12.55 6.40
C ALA A 228 -15.28 -13.52 5.62
N ILE A 229 -14.72 -14.59 5.04
CA ILE A 229 -15.49 -15.68 4.41
C ILE A 229 -16.28 -16.44 5.47
N ASP A 230 -15.62 -16.92 6.52
CA ASP A 230 -16.23 -17.78 7.56
C ASP A 230 -17.38 -17.10 8.33
N ASN A 231 -17.39 -15.76 8.37
CA ASN A 231 -18.36 -14.97 9.12
C ASN A 231 -19.31 -14.16 8.24
N ASP A 232 -19.30 -14.39 6.93
CA ASP A 232 -20.12 -13.66 5.96
C ASP A 232 -19.94 -12.12 6.07
N LYS A 233 -18.68 -11.68 6.16
CA LYS A 233 -18.23 -10.27 6.24
C LYS A 233 -17.36 -9.84 5.07
N TRP A 234 -17.43 -10.53 3.94
CA TRP A 234 -16.62 -10.28 2.76
C TRP A 234 -17.21 -9.23 1.79
N GLN A 235 -18.46 -8.83 1.97
CA GLN A 235 -19.26 -8.07 1.00
C GLN A 235 -18.64 -6.71 0.68
N ALA A 236 -18.19 -5.95 1.69
CA ALA A 236 -17.56 -4.65 1.46
C ALA A 236 -16.30 -4.73 0.58
N ARG A 237 -15.52 -5.82 0.74
CA ARG A 237 -14.35 -6.07 -0.09
C ARG A 237 -14.76 -6.48 -1.50
N VAL A 238 -15.76 -7.35 -1.64
CA VAL A 238 -16.33 -7.71 -2.94
C VAL A 238 -16.83 -6.48 -3.68
N ASP A 239 -17.60 -5.63 -3.03
CA ASP A 239 -18.16 -4.41 -3.63
C ASP A 239 -17.06 -3.46 -4.15
N SER A 240 -15.89 -3.43 -3.50
CA SER A 240 -14.77 -2.58 -3.93
C SER A 240 -14.18 -2.96 -5.30
N ILE A 241 -14.30 -4.22 -5.73
CA ILE A 241 -13.82 -4.74 -7.02
C ILE A 241 -14.89 -5.64 -7.67
N LYS A 242 -16.17 -5.30 -7.48
CA LYS A 242 -17.33 -6.14 -7.84
C LYS A 242 -17.30 -6.73 -9.26
N PRO A 243 -16.87 -5.99 -10.31
CA PRO A 243 -16.79 -6.56 -11.65
C PRO A 243 -15.97 -7.85 -11.75
N LEU A 244 -14.91 -8.00 -10.94
CA LEU A 244 -14.13 -9.24 -10.85
C LEU A 244 -14.96 -10.40 -10.30
N PHE A 245 -15.71 -10.15 -9.24
CA PHE A 245 -16.54 -11.18 -8.60
C PHE A 245 -17.73 -11.57 -9.47
N GLU A 246 -18.28 -10.64 -10.25
CA GLU A 246 -19.30 -10.96 -11.25
C GLU A 246 -18.74 -11.85 -12.35
N GLU A 247 -17.54 -11.58 -12.86
CA GLU A 247 -16.85 -12.46 -13.83
C GLU A 247 -16.65 -13.86 -13.23
N ALA A 248 -16.10 -13.94 -12.01
CA ALA A 248 -15.84 -15.21 -11.34
C ALA A 248 -17.14 -16.00 -11.03
N ARG A 249 -18.23 -15.30 -10.69
CA ARG A 249 -19.56 -15.89 -10.50
C ARG A 249 -20.07 -16.51 -11.80
N ILE A 250 -19.98 -15.78 -12.91
CA ILE A 250 -20.42 -16.23 -14.24
C ILE A 250 -19.60 -17.45 -14.67
N ASP A 251 -18.27 -17.38 -14.55
CA ASP A 251 -17.36 -18.48 -14.88
C ASP A 251 -17.62 -19.73 -14.02
N SER A 252 -18.04 -19.53 -12.77
CA SER A 252 -18.40 -20.61 -11.85
C SER A 252 -19.82 -21.15 -12.05
N GLY A 253 -20.59 -20.62 -13.01
CA GLY A 253 -21.96 -21.04 -13.28
C GLY A 253 -22.95 -20.74 -12.14
N LYS A 254 -22.65 -19.76 -11.28
CA LYS A 254 -23.47 -19.43 -10.11
C LYS A 254 -24.48 -18.31 -10.38
N SER A 255 -25.62 -18.36 -9.71
CA SER A 255 -26.66 -17.32 -9.78
C SER A 255 -26.29 -16.07 -8.99
N GLU A 256 -25.50 -16.20 -7.94
CA GLU A 256 -25.09 -15.12 -7.04
C GLU A 256 -23.61 -15.26 -6.61
N ILE A 257 -23.01 -14.15 -6.15
CA ILE A 257 -21.68 -14.18 -5.55
C ILE A 257 -21.84 -14.76 -4.15
N ASP A 258 -21.25 -15.92 -3.88
CA ASP A 258 -21.28 -16.58 -2.58
C ASP A 258 -19.86 -16.82 -2.02
N ALA A 259 -19.78 -17.33 -0.79
CA ALA A 259 -18.53 -17.59 -0.09
C ALA A 259 -17.54 -18.46 -0.89
N GLU A 260 -18.03 -19.41 -1.70
CA GLU A 260 -17.17 -20.26 -2.53
C GLU A 260 -16.59 -19.47 -3.71
N VAL A 261 -17.38 -18.63 -4.39
CA VAL A 261 -16.87 -17.73 -5.43
C VAL A 261 -15.81 -16.81 -4.82
N VAL A 262 -16.10 -16.25 -3.64
CA VAL A 262 -15.18 -15.35 -2.95
C VAL A 262 -13.85 -16.02 -2.63
N LYS A 263 -13.90 -17.24 -2.07
CA LYS A 263 -12.72 -18.04 -1.77
C LYS A 263 -11.89 -18.31 -3.04
N LYS A 264 -12.53 -18.77 -4.12
CA LYS A 264 -11.85 -19.07 -5.39
C LYS A 264 -11.12 -17.85 -5.95
N VAL A 265 -11.74 -16.67 -5.88
CA VAL A 265 -11.11 -15.43 -6.34
C VAL A 265 -9.84 -15.16 -5.53
N TRP A 266 -9.89 -15.23 -4.20
CA TRP A 266 -8.70 -15.00 -3.36
C TRP A 266 -7.60 -16.02 -3.59
N ASP A 267 -7.94 -17.31 -3.70
CA ASP A 267 -6.99 -18.38 -4.06
C ASP A 267 -6.20 -18.04 -5.34
N LYS A 268 -6.82 -17.30 -6.29
CA LYS A 268 -6.22 -17.00 -7.58
C LYS A 268 -5.47 -15.66 -7.64
N ILE A 269 -6.04 -14.58 -7.10
CA ILE A 269 -5.46 -13.23 -7.22
C ILE A 269 -4.66 -12.78 -5.99
N ALA A 270 -4.81 -13.48 -4.86
CA ALA A 270 -4.09 -13.24 -3.62
C ALA A 270 -3.83 -14.56 -2.88
N PRO A 271 -3.08 -15.50 -3.49
CA PRO A 271 -2.88 -16.83 -2.92
C PRO A 271 -2.29 -16.75 -1.51
N GLY A 272 -2.86 -17.51 -0.58
CA GLY A 272 -2.48 -17.53 0.83
C GLY A 272 -3.11 -16.42 1.68
N ALA A 273 -3.90 -15.52 1.10
CA ALA A 273 -4.65 -14.51 1.86
C ALA A 273 -5.74 -15.13 2.75
N ASP A 274 -6.26 -16.30 2.36
CA ASP A 274 -7.28 -17.09 3.05
C ASP A 274 -6.69 -18.26 3.87
N ASP A 275 -5.40 -18.19 4.22
CA ASP A 275 -4.76 -19.23 5.03
C ASP A 275 -5.45 -19.43 6.40
N PRO A 276 -5.90 -20.65 6.74
CA PRO A 276 -6.64 -20.94 7.97
C PRO A 276 -5.81 -20.78 9.25
N ARG A 277 -4.49 -20.55 9.14
CA ARG A 277 -3.60 -20.20 10.27
C ARG A 277 -3.89 -18.81 10.86
N CYS A 278 -4.85 -18.06 10.29
CA CYS A 278 -5.34 -16.77 10.79
C CYS A 278 -6.74 -16.91 11.45
N PRO A 279 -6.84 -17.16 12.76
CA PRO A 279 -8.07 -17.62 13.43
C PRO A 279 -9.21 -16.59 13.64
N VAL A 280 -10.42 -17.16 13.57
CA VAL A 280 -11.74 -16.97 14.26
C VAL A 280 -12.27 -15.59 14.70
N LEU A 281 -11.46 -14.56 15.00
CA LEU A 281 -11.96 -13.25 15.51
C LEU A 281 -11.34 -12.03 14.80
N GLY A 282 -11.68 -11.83 13.52
CA GLY A 282 -11.45 -10.58 12.77
C GLY A 282 -10.05 -10.01 12.96
N LEU A 283 -9.94 -8.71 13.22
CA LEU A 283 -8.65 -8.07 13.54
C LEU A 283 -8.32 -8.09 15.05
N GLN A 284 -9.27 -8.46 15.91
CA GLN A 284 -9.10 -8.39 17.36
C GLN A 284 -8.06 -9.39 17.86
N GLU A 285 -8.11 -10.63 17.39
CA GLU A 285 -7.16 -11.66 17.81
C GLU A 285 -5.74 -11.40 17.26
N PRO A 286 -5.53 -11.07 15.97
CA PRO A 286 -4.23 -10.63 15.48
C PRO A 286 -3.68 -9.42 16.25
N ALA A 287 -4.53 -8.45 16.61
CA ALA A 287 -4.11 -7.29 17.40
C ALA A 287 -3.74 -7.66 18.84
N SER A 288 -4.46 -8.59 19.49
CA SER A 288 -4.09 -9.11 20.82
C SER A 288 -2.74 -9.80 20.78
N LYS A 289 -2.54 -10.72 19.83
CA LYS A 289 -1.27 -11.44 19.65
C LYS A 289 -0.10 -10.51 19.35
N ALA A 290 -0.33 -9.49 18.52
CA ALA A 290 0.67 -8.47 18.28
C ALA A 290 0.97 -7.67 19.57
N THR A 291 -0.05 -7.25 20.31
CA THR A 291 0.13 -6.54 21.60
C THR A 291 0.97 -7.35 22.58
N GLU A 292 0.65 -8.64 22.74
CA GLU A 292 1.40 -9.58 23.58
C GLU A 292 2.85 -9.71 23.11
N ALA A 293 3.08 -9.95 21.81
CA ALA A 293 4.42 -10.09 21.25
C ALA A 293 5.28 -8.82 21.44
N TYR A 294 4.69 -7.63 21.27
CA TYR A 294 5.39 -6.36 21.49
C TYR A 294 5.67 -6.11 22.97
N ALA A 295 4.75 -6.50 23.86
CA ALA A 295 4.97 -6.42 25.31
C ALA A 295 6.08 -7.37 25.77
N GLU A 296 6.09 -8.61 25.30
CA GLU A 296 7.15 -9.60 25.57
C GLU A 296 8.53 -9.13 25.07
N ALA A 297 8.55 -8.40 23.95
CA ALA A 297 9.76 -7.79 23.40
C ALA A 297 10.18 -6.47 24.11
N GLY A 298 9.50 -6.07 25.19
CA GLY A 298 9.77 -4.82 25.90
C GLY A 298 9.50 -3.56 25.08
N SER A 299 8.67 -3.66 24.04
CA SER A 299 8.36 -2.61 23.08
C SER A 299 6.85 -2.36 22.98
N ALA A 300 6.13 -2.50 24.10
CA ALA A 300 4.66 -2.38 24.14
C ALA A 300 4.15 -1.05 23.56
N ASP A 301 4.96 0.00 23.59
CA ASP A 301 4.63 1.32 23.06
C ASP A 301 4.75 1.43 21.53
N LYS A 302 5.32 0.42 20.86
CA LYS A 302 5.53 0.36 19.40
C LYS A 302 4.43 -0.39 18.63
N PHE A 303 3.33 -0.72 19.29
CA PHE A 303 2.14 -1.27 18.63
C PHE A 303 0.90 -0.51 19.10
N LYS A 304 0.02 -0.16 18.15
CA LYS A 304 -1.26 0.48 18.43
C LYS A 304 -2.29 0.01 17.41
N PHE A 305 -3.46 -0.36 17.90
CA PHE A 305 -4.64 -0.64 17.09
C PHE A 305 -5.75 0.35 17.45
N ILE A 306 -6.34 0.98 16.43
CA ILE A 306 -7.44 1.94 16.59
C ILE A 306 -8.59 1.49 15.68
N ALA A 307 -9.79 1.39 16.25
CA ALA A 307 -11.02 1.17 15.51
C ALA A 307 -12.01 2.30 15.87
N GLU A 308 -12.54 2.99 14.86
CA GLU A 308 -13.52 4.08 15.04
C GLU A 308 -14.94 3.55 14.76
N PRO A 309 -15.79 3.37 15.79
CA PRO A 309 -17.13 2.83 15.62
C PRO A 309 -18.02 3.75 14.77
N GLY A 310 -18.82 3.17 13.87
CA GLY A 310 -19.82 3.92 13.09
C GLY A 310 -19.29 4.72 11.90
N VAL A 311 -17.99 4.71 11.63
CA VAL A 311 -17.37 5.45 10.51
C VAL A 311 -17.50 4.72 9.16
N GLY A 312 -17.51 3.38 9.19
CA GLY A 312 -17.49 2.55 7.98
C GLY A 312 -16.14 2.60 7.24
N HIS A 313 -16.12 2.23 5.95
CA HIS A 313 -14.91 2.25 5.12
C HIS A 313 -14.61 3.66 4.62
N ARG A 314 -14.10 4.52 5.51
CA ARG A 314 -13.79 5.92 5.22
C ARG A 314 -12.60 6.38 6.06
N MET A 315 -11.66 7.07 5.42
CA MET A 315 -10.58 7.74 6.15
C MET A 315 -11.10 8.98 6.88
N THR A 316 -10.68 9.16 8.13
CA THR A 316 -11.05 10.30 8.96
C THR A 316 -9.85 11.18 9.27
N ALA A 317 -10.11 12.45 9.62
CA ALA A 317 -9.09 13.38 10.08
C ALA A 317 -8.32 12.85 11.31
N SER A 318 -9.02 12.13 12.20
CA SER A 318 -8.44 11.47 13.36
C SER A 318 -7.41 10.41 12.95
N MET A 319 -7.77 9.49 12.03
CA MET A 319 -6.83 8.49 11.51
C MET A 319 -5.59 9.13 10.87
N VAL A 320 -5.76 10.20 10.08
CA VAL A 320 -4.66 10.92 9.44
C VAL A 320 -3.75 11.57 10.48
N LYS A 321 -4.33 12.23 11.49
CA LYS A 321 -3.58 12.83 12.59
C LYS A 321 -2.80 11.76 13.37
N GLU A 322 -3.44 10.67 13.75
CA GLU A 322 -2.80 9.58 14.50
C GLU A 322 -1.65 8.94 13.72
N ALA A 323 -1.79 8.78 12.40
CA ALA A 323 -0.69 8.31 11.55
C ALA A 323 0.48 9.30 11.55
N SER A 324 0.21 10.59 11.37
CA SER A 324 1.24 11.63 11.38
C SER A 324 1.98 11.72 12.73
N ASP A 325 1.24 11.65 13.84
CA ASP A 325 1.83 11.68 15.19
C ASP A 325 2.65 10.40 15.47
N TRP A 326 2.25 9.26 14.90
CA TRP A 326 3.01 8.02 15.00
C TRP A 326 4.35 8.10 14.27
N PHE A 327 4.36 8.67 13.06
CA PHE A 327 5.61 8.89 12.33
C PHE A 327 6.52 9.89 13.04
N ASP A 328 5.99 11.01 13.54
CA ASP A 328 6.79 11.99 14.30
C ASP A 328 7.43 11.40 15.56
N ARG A 329 6.83 10.36 16.13
CA ARG A 329 7.35 9.69 17.32
C ARG A 329 8.42 8.64 17.00
N PHE A 330 8.29 7.92 15.90
CA PHE A 330 9.07 6.71 15.64
C PHE A 330 10.05 6.79 14.46
N LEU A 331 10.02 7.89 13.69
CA LEU A 331 11.02 8.24 12.66
C LEU A 331 11.79 9.50 13.09
#